data_AF-A0A7J4IFC3-F1
#
_entry.id   AF-A0A7J4IFC3-F1
#
_cell.length_a   1.000
_cell.length_b   1.000
_cell.length_c   1.000
_cell.angle_alpha   90.00
_cell.angle_beta   90.00
_cell.angle_gamma   90.00
#
_symmetry.space_group_name_H-M   'P 1'
#
loop_
_entity.id
_entity.type
_entity.pdbx_description
1 polymer ?
#
loop_
_entity_poly.entity_id
_entity_poly.type
_entity_poly.pdbx_seq_one_letter_code
_entity_poly.pdbx_strand_id
1 'polypeptide(L)'
;MIKKLIGLSLCFFLLLTPVSLAIESQRSTPIMTPEVQNPYLSPDSPKYSSEGWELQWSHDYGGMGHSQLAQPVGDLDADGVNEIIVGGYENEGWCRILSYDAAQQTYVEEYSWYVPGGSYRIPTGACIFDLNEDGTLELVVAWGFTGADGVYAYTWDGATLTTLDCYNGVGVDFLYDVYACDYNDDGHVEVMVSNAPNMGTSQWHVYALRWEVDHFVAEAFWA
;
A
#
# COMPACT_ATOMS: atom_id res chain seq x y z
N MET A 1 -41.30 -73.46 8.97
CA MET A 1 -40.90 -72.48 7.93
C MET A 1 -41.31 -71.10 8.45
N ILE A 2 -40.39 -70.44 9.17
CA ILE A 2 -40.67 -69.27 10.01
C ILE A 2 -40.47 -68.01 9.17
N LYS A 3 -41.56 -67.28 8.89
CA LYS A 3 -41.50 -65.93 8.32
C LYS A 3 -41.39 -64.93 9.49
N LYS A 4 -40.23 -64.30 9.64
CA LYS A 4 -40.03 -63.18 10.57
C LYS A 4 -40.66 -61.92 9.98
N LEU A 5 -41.63 -61.34 10.69
CA LEU A 5 -42.07 -59.96 10.50
C LEU A 5 -40.99 -59.03 11.07
N ILE A 6 -40.48 -58.11 10.25
CA ILE A 6 -39.63 -57.00 10.70
C ILE A 6 -40.57 -55.80 10.86
N GLY A 7 -40.83 -55.40 12.10
CA GLY A 7 -41.53 -54.16 12.43
C GLY A 7 -40.61 -52.97 12.23
N LEU A 8 -41.03 -52.05 11.37
CA LEU A 8 -40.33 -50.82 11.03
C LEU A 8 -40.41 -49.84 12.21
N SER A 9 -39.26 -49.49 12.80
CA SER A 9 -39.16 -48.45 13.83
C SER A 9 -39.22 -47.08 13.16
N LEU A 10 -40.27 -46.32 13.44
CA LEU A 10 -40.45 -44.95 12.94
C LEU A 10 -39.62 -44.00 13.83
N CYS A 11 -38.38 -43.69 13.42
CA CYS A 11 -37.58 -42.64 14.06
C CYS A 11 -37.98 -41.28 13.47
N PHE A 12 -38.58 -40.43 14.30
CA PHE A 12 -38.91 -39.04 13.97
C PHE A 12 -37.63 -38.20 14.03
N PHE A 13 -37.05 -37.86 12.88
CA PHE A 13 -35.95 -36.88 12.80
C PHE A 13 -36.57 -35.47 12.82
N LEU A 14 -36.43 -34.74 13.92
CA LEU A 14 -36.65 -33.29 13.91
C LEU A 14 -35.50 -32.63 13.13
N LEU A 15 -35.79 -32.13 11.93
CA LEU A 15 -34.94 -31.18 11.22
C LEU A 15 -35.05 -29.82 11.93
N LEU A 16 -34.04 -29.46 12.73
CA LEU A 16 -33.83 -28.10 13.19
C LEU A 16 -33.05 -27.35 12.11
N THR A 17 -33.72 -26.52 11.31
CA THR A 17 -33.07 -25.48 10.52
C THR A 17 -32.74 -24.30 11.44
N PRO A 18 -31.50 -23.77 11.46
CA PRO A 18 -31.25 -22.52 12.16
C PRO A 18 -31.92 -21.38 11.39
N VAL A 19 -32.90 -20.72 12.03
CA VAL A 19 -33.38 -19.40 11.59
C VAL A 19 -32.36 -18.39 12.07
N SER A 20 -31.63 -17.77 11.14
CA SER A 20 -30.78 -16.62 11.45
C SER A 20 -31.69 -15.41 11.69
N LEU A 21 -31.73 -14.89 12.91
CA LEU A 21 -32.36 -13.61 13.21
C LEU A 21 -31.41 -12.50 12.74
N ALA A 22 -31.71 -11.87 11.61
CA ALA A 22 -31.10 -10.59 11.27
C ALA A 22 -31.72 -9.50 12.15
N ILE A 23 -30.95 -8.92 13.06
CA ILE A 23 -31.32 -7.68 13.74
C ILE A 23 -30.95 -6.54 12.80
N GLU A 24 -31.93 -5.98 12.11
CA GLU A 24 -31.76 -4.79 11.28
C GLU A 24 -31.74 -3.56 12.20
N SER A 25 -30.55 -2.98 12.40
CA SER A 25 -30.41 -1.69 13.05
C SER A 25 -30.87 -0.60 12.08
N GLN A 26 -32.05 -0.05 12.31
CA GLN A 26 -32.55 1.12 11.62
C GLN A 26 -31.65 2.32 11.94
N ARG A 27 -30.62 2.57 11.10
CA ARG A 27 -29.89 3.84 11.13
C ARG A 27 -30.77 4.90 10.49
N SER A 28 -31.34 5.78 11.31
CA SER A 28 -31.91 7.03 10.83
C SER A 28 -30.80 7.87 10.20
N THR A 29 -30.91 8.16 8.91
CA THR A 29 -30.01 9.12 8.24
C THR A 29 -30.21 10.51 8.85
N PRO A 30 -29.17 11.18 9.38
CA PRO A 30 -29.32 12.54 9.85
C PRO A 30 -29.58 13.46 8.64
N ILE A 31 -30.65 14.25 8.73
CA ILE A 31 -30.93 15.34 7.80
C ILE A 31 -29.87 16.41 8.05
N MET A 32 -28.96 16.64 7.10
CA MET A 32 -28.05 17.79 7.17
C MET A 32 -28.86 19.08 6.99
N THR A 33 -28.97 19.86 8.06
CA THR A 33 -29.33 21.28 7.94
C THR A 33 -28.11 22.07 7.48
N PRO A 34 -28.24 23.03 6.55
CA PRO A 34 -27.11 23.82 6.12
C PRO A 34 -26.76 24.87 7.19
N GLU A 35 -25.46 25.11 7.27
CA GLU A 35 -24.83 26.35 7.75
C GLU A 35 -24.58 26.49 9.27
N VAL A 36 -23.37 26.08 9.66
CA VAL A 36 -22.59 26.84 10.64
C VAL A 36 -21.23 27.12 10.01
N GLN A 37 -20.97 28.38 9.68
CA GLN A 37 -19.61 28.85 9.38
C GLN A 37 -18.73 28.54 10.59
N ASN A 38 -17.70 27.71 10.42
CA ASN A 38 -16.78 27.38 11.50
C ASN A 38 -15.64 28.41 11.54
N PRO A 39 -15.55 29.31 12.54
CA PRO A 39 -14.56 30.37 12.58
C PRO A 39 -13.29 30.01 13.38
N TYR A 40 -13.09 28.75 13.81
CA TYR A 40 -11.94 28.40 14.66
C TYR A 40 -11.43 26.99 14.39
N LEU A 41 -10.42 26.87 13.53
CA LEU A 41 -9.48 25.75 13.57
C LEU A 41 -8.26 26.20 14.37
N SER A 42 -8.26 25.93 15.67
CA SER A 42 -7.01 25.95 16.45
C SER A 42 -6.24 24.65 16.19
N PRO A 43 -4.90 24.69 16.19
CA PRO A 43 -4.05 23.51 15.94
C PRO A 43 -4.26 22.38 16.96
N ASP A 44 -4.88 22.65 18.11
CA ASP A 44 -5.13 21.68 19.19
C ASP A 44 -6.53 21.02 19.13
N SER A 45 -7.27 21.21 18.05
CA SER A 45 -8.56 20.52 17.90
C SER A 45 -8.34 19.06 17.48
N PRO A 46 -8.82 18.04 18.24
CA PRO A 46 -8.69 16.66 17.84
C PRO A 46 -9.43 16.47 16.52
N LYS A 47 -8.67 16.22 15.45
CA LYS A 47 -9.19 16.29 14.07
C LYS A 47 -10.33 15.32 13.78
N TYR A 48 -10.58 14.30 14.61
CA TYR A 48 -11.77 13.45 14.51
C TYR A 48 -12.11 12.85 15.88
N SER A 49 -13.25 13.22 16.47
CA SER A 49 -13.90 12.40 17.51
C SER A 49 -15.28 12.00 17.01
N SER A 50 -15.34 11.19 15.96
CA SER A 50 -16.51 10.35 15.73
C SER A 50 -16.44 9.17 16.70
N GLU A 51 -17.55 8.87 17.38
CA GLU A 51 -17.67 7.84 18.41
C GLU A 51 -16.90 6.55 18.06
N GLY A 52 -15.79 6.29 18.78
CA GLY A 52 -15.04 5.03 18.73
C GLY A 52 -13.64 5.08 18.09
N TRP A 53 -13.23 6.20 17.47
CA TRP A 53 -11.88 6.36 16.91
C TRP A 53 -11.14 7.52 17.58
N GLU A 54 -9.88 7.30 17.92
CA GLU A 54 -8.98 8.34 18.43
C GLU A 54 -7.76 8.48 17.53
N LEU A 55 -7.30 9.72 17.38
CA LEU A 55 -6.04 10.01 16.70
C LEU A 55 -4.89 9.53 17.59
N GLN A 56 -4.20 8.47 17.17
CA GLN A 56 -3.02 7.97 17.89
C GLN A 56 -1.74 8.74 17.53
N TRP A 57 -1.61 9.13 16.26
CA TRP A 57 -0.43 9.82 15.78
C TRP A 57 -0.76 10.69 14.57
N SER A 58 -0.09 11.85 14.48
CA SER A 58 -0.07 12.68 13.27
C SER A 58 1.24 13.45 13.21
N HIS A 59 1.78 13.58 12.00
CA HIS A 59 2.90 14.45 11.71
C HIS A 59 2.63 15.22 10.41
N ASP A 60 3.12 16.46 10.34
CA ASP A 60 3.00 17.31 9.17
C ASP A 60 4.39 17.57 8.59
N TYR A 61 4.68 16.93 7.44
CA TYR A 61 5.92 17.11 6.70
C TYR A 61 5.89 18.33 5.75
N GLY A 62 4.77 19.07 5.70
CA GLY A 62 4.60 20.23 4.85
C GLY A 62 4.45 19.90 3.36
N GLY A 63 4.65 20.92 2.51
CA GLY A 63 4.45 20.81 1.07
C GLY A 63 3.01 21.06 0.63
N MET A 64 2.63 20.53 -0.53
CA MET A 64 1.31 20.77 -1.12
C MET A 64 0.25 19.74 -0.68
N GLY A 65 0.61 18.79 0.20
CA GLY A 65 -0.32 17.80 0.75
C GLY A 65 -0.84 16.76 -0.25
N HIS A 66 -0.30 16.72 -1.47
CA HIS A 66 -0.59 15.67 -2.43
C HIS A 66 0.33 14.49 -2.15
N SER A 67 -0.23 13.33 -1.82
CA SER A 67 0.48 12.06 -1.92
C SER A 67 -0.10 11.29 -3.10
N GLN A 68 0.77 10.89 -4.03
CA GLN A 68 0.44 9.88 -5.04
C GLN A 68 0.82 8.47 -4.56
N LEU A 69 1.59 8.40 -3.49
CA LEU A 69 2.19 7.19 -2.95
C LEU A 69 1.11 6.34 -2.24
N ALA A 70 0.80 5.16 -2.78
CA ALA A 70 0.21 4.11 -1.95
C ALA A 70 1.13 3.90 -0.73
N GLN A 71 0.59 3.74 0.47
CA GLN A 71 1.39 3.66 1.70
C GLN A 71 1.57 2.18 2.06
N PRO A 72 2.62 1.48 1.54
CA PRO A 72 2.83 0.08 1.87
C PRO A 72 3.30 -0.05 3.31
N VAL A 73 3.06 -1.24 3.86
CA VAL A 73 3.42 -1.62 5.22
C VAL A 73 4.03 -3.01 5.18
N GLY A 74 5.15 -3.21 5.87
CA GLY A 74 5.81 -4.51 6.01
C GLY A 74 7.05 -4.42 6.91
N ASP A 75 7.47 -5.55 7.46
CA ASP A 75 8.67 -5.73 8.29
C ASP A 75 9.91 -5.80 7.37
N LEU A 76 10.41 -4.64 6.98
CA LEU A 76 11.44 -4.44 5.96
C LEU A 76 12.83 -4.83 6.45
N ASP A 77 13.13 -4.66 7.74
CA ASP A 77 14.42 -5.02 8.33
C ASP A 77 14.41 -6.31 9.16
N ALA A 78 13.26 -7.00 9.21
CA ALA A 78 13.05 -8.26 9.90
C ALA A 78 13.28 -8.18 11.43
N ASP A 79 13.03 -7.02 12.05
CA ASP A 79 13.10 -6.84 13.49
C ASP A 79 11.82 -7.25 14.24
N GLY A 80 10.72 -7.49 13.49
CA GLY A 80 9.41 -7.88 14.00
C GLY A 80 8.45 -6.72 14.26
N VAL A 81 8.85 -5.48 14.00
CA VAL A 81 8.02 -4.28 13.85
C VAL A 81 7.74 -4.10 12.35
N ASN A 82 6.60 -3.52 12.00
CA ASN A 82 6.34 -3.18 10.59
C ASN A 82 6.70 -1.73 10.34
N GLU A 83 7.30 -1.49 9.19
CA GLU A 83 7.60 -0.17 8.67
C GLU A 83 6.46 0.28 7.77
N ILE A 84 6.18 1.58 7.81
CA ILE A 84 5.24 2.28 6.95
C ILE A 84 6.05 3.21 6.05
N ILE A 85 5.80 3.13 4.74
CA ILE A 85 6.44 4.03 3.79
C ILE A 85 5.51 5.20 3.50
N VAL A 86 6.05 6.40 3.66
CA VAL A 86 5.34 7.65 3.36
C VAL A 86 6.18 8.54 2.46
N GLY A 87 5.50 9.38 1.70
CA GLY A 87 6.12 10.34 0.79
C GLY A 87 5.08 11.01 -0.11
N GLY A 88 5.56 11.93 -0.94
CA GLY A 88 4.73 12.63 -1.91
C GLY A 88 5.29 14.02 -2.24
N TYR A 89 4.40 14.96 -2.54
CA TYR A 89 4.71 16.33 -2.91
C TYR A 89 5.02 17.21 -1.69
N GLU A 90 6.03 16.79 -0.93
CA GLU A 90 6.65 17.62 0.11
C GLU A 90 7.46 18.77 -0.51
N ASN A 91 7.93 19.72 0.31
CA ASN A 91 8.76 20.84 -0.18
C ASN A 91 10.05 20.38 -0.88
N GLU A 92 10.61 19.25 -0.44
CA GLU A 92 11.88 18.72 -0.95
C GLU A 92 11.75 17.34 -1.61
N GLY A 93 10.54 16.74 -1.59
CA GLY A 93 10.25 15.44 -2.21
C GLY A 93 10.99 14.29 -1.54
N TRP A 94 10.53 13.87 -0.35
CA TRP A 94 11.14 12.79 0.41
C TRP A 94 10.29 11.53 0.41
N CYS A 95 10.95 10.39 0.48
CA CYS A 95 10.39 9.12 0.91
C CYS A 95 10.95 8.78 2.30
N ARG A 96 10.14 8.14 3.15
CA ARG A 96 10.46 7.92 4.57
C ARG A 96 10.03 6.54 5.01
N ILE A 97 10.84 5.94 5.87
CA ILE A 97 10.55 4.70 6.61
C ILE A 97 10.15 5.11 8.02
N LEU A 98 8.94 4.75 8.44
CA LEU A 98 8.44 4.99 9.79
C LEU A 98 8.14 3.66 10.48
N SER A 99 8.51 3.50 11.75
CA SER A 99 8.14 2.35 12.57
C SER A 99 7.44 2.80 13.86
N TYR A 100 6.74 1.88 14.51
CA TYR A 100 6.07 2.17 15.78
C TYR A 100 6.99 1.87 16.97
N ASP A 101 7.37 2.91 17.72
CA ASP A 101 8.09 2.75 18.98
C ASP A 101 7.09 2.50 20.11
N ALA A 102 7.02 1.25 20.58
CA ALA A 102 6.13 0.84 21.65
C ALA A 102 6.46 1.45 23.02
N ALA A 103 7.71 1.84 23.27
CA ALA A 103 8.12 2.47 24.52
C ALA A 103 7.71 3.95 24.56
N GLN A 104 7.78 4.64 23.43
CA GLN A 104 7.35 6.03 23.28
C GLN A 104 5.87 6.18 22.92
N GLN A 105 5.22 5.08 22.52
CA GLN A 105 3.83 5.05 22.06
C GLN A 105 3.57 6.01 20.88
N THR A 106 4.50 6.04 19.92
CA THR A 106 4.45 6.93 18.75
C THR A 106 5.13 6.27 17.56
N TYR A 107 4.86 6.77 16.36
CA TYR A 107 5.70 6.48 15.21
C TYR A 107 6.96 7.35 15.24
N VAL A 108 8.08 6.77 14.82
CA VAL A 108 9.38 7.43 14.65
C VAL A 108 9.81 7.30 13.20
N GLU A 109 10.49 8.32 12.68
CA GLU A 109 11.15 8.24 11.37
C GLU A 109 12.52 7.58 11.54
N GLU A 110 12.70 6.42 10.91
CA GLU A 110 13.95 5.68 10.94
C GLU A 110 14.93 6.17 9.89
N TYR A 111 14.39 6.46 8.70
CA TYR A 111 15.18 6.87 7.56
C TYR A 111 14.36 7.74 6.60
N SER A 112 15.04 8.68 5.95
CA SER A 112 14.48 9.43 4.84
C SER A 112 15.49 9.66 3.73
N TRP A 113 15.02 9.57 2.49
CA TRP A 113 15.85 9.71 1.32
C TRP A 113 15.07 10.29 0.14
N TYR A 114 15.83 10.63 -0.91
CA TYR A 114 15.31 11.03 -2.20
C TYR A 114 16.27 10.63 -3.32
N VAL A 115 15.77 10.52 -4.54
CA VAL A 115 16.61 10.44 -5.75
C VAL A 115 17.02 11.86 -6.16
N PRO A 116 18.34 12.16 -6.25
CA PRO A 116 18.81 13.53 -6.47
C PRO A 116 18.53 14.06 -7.88
N GLY A 117 18.64 15.38 -8.04
CA GLY A 117 18.38 16.08 -9.30
C GLY A 117 16.90 16.41 -9.51
N GLY A 118 16.56 16.91 -10.70
CA GLY A 118 15.18 17.23 -11.07
C GLY A 118 14.63 18.48 -10.40
N SER A 119 13.30 18.56 -10.30
CA SER A 119 12.56 19.74 -9.83
C SER A 119 11.77 19.50 -8.55
N TYR A 120 11.16 18.32 -8.39
CA TYR A 120 10.27 18.02 -7.27
C TYR A 120 10.61 16.75 -6.50
N ARG A 121 11.31 15.77 -7.11
CA ARG A 121 11.76 14.52 -6.46
C ARG A 121 10.63 13.74 -5.79
N ILE A 122 9.60 13.40 -6.54
CA ILE A 122 8.39 12.83 -5.94
C ILE A 122 8.50 11.30 -5.96
N PRO A 123 8.39 10.62 -4.81
CA PRO A 123 8.04 9.22 -4.79
C PRO A 123 6.55 9.12 -5.16
N THR A 124 6.25 8.54 -6.32
CA THR A 124 4.90 8.51 -6.88
C THR A 124 4.14 7.24 -6.52
N GLY A 125 4.83 6.10 -6.37
CA GLY A 125 4.24 4.81 -6.00
C GLY A 125 5.20 3.97 -5.18
N ALA A 126 4.69 3.07 -4.34
CA ALA A 126 5.53 2.11 -3.62
C ALA A 126 4.81 0.81 -3.27
N CYS A 127 5.56 -0.28 -3.25
CA CYS A 127 5.13 -1.58 -2.72
C CYS A 127 6.26 -2.27 -1.94
N ILE A 128 5.88 -3.17 -1.04
CA ILE A 128 6.78 -3.99 -0.24
C ILE A 128 6.45 -5.46 -0.49
N PHE A 129 7.46 -6.25 -0.87
CA PHE A 129 7.35 -7.69 -1.09
C PHE A 129 8.75 -8.31 -1.23
N ASP A 130 8.83 -9.63 -1.13
CA ASP A 130 10.05 -10.40 -1.42
C ASP A 130 10.27 -10.42 -2.94
N LEU A 131 11.04 -9.45 -3.44
CA LEU A 131 11.24 -9.18 -4.87
C LEU A 131 12.24 -10.18 -5.48
N ASN A 132 13.24 -10.56 -4.69
CA ASN A 132 14.36 -11.39 -5.13
C ASN A 132 14.19 -12.87 -4.73
N GLU A 133 13.12 -13.22 -4.01
CA GLU A 133 12.79 -14.56 -3.50
C GLU A 133 13.82 -15.13 -2.50
N ASP A 134 14.46 -14.27 -1.73
CA ASP A 134 15.44 -14.65 -0.70
C ASP A 134 14.82 -14.83 0.70
N GLY A 135 13.54 -14.53 0.85
CA GLY A 135 12.78 -14.63 2.10
C GLY A 135 12.83 -13.38 2.97
N THR A 136 13.42 -12.29 2.51
CA THR A 136 13.35 -10.95 3.10
C THR A 136 12.52 -10.02 2.23
N LEU A 137 12.04 -8.91 2.80
CA LEU A 137 11.20 -7.97 2.04
C LEU A 137 12.07 -6.86 1.44
N GLU A 138 11.85 -6.58 0.16
CA GLU A 138 12.35 -5.38 -0.50
C GLU A 138 11.29 -4.28 -0.56
N LEU A 139 11.78 -3.06 -0.72
CA LEU A 139 10.97 -1.89 -1.02
C LEU A 139 11.17 -1.50 -2.48
N VAL A 140 10.07 -1.39 -3.24
CA VAL A 140 10.07 -0.84 -4.59
C VAL A 140 9.39 0.52 -4.57
N VAL A 141 10.02 1.54 -5.16
CA VAL A 141 9.49 2.91 -5.25
C VAL A 141 9.61 3.44 -6.68
N ALA A 142 8.51 3.95 -7.23
CA ALA A 142 8.52 4.76 -8.43
C ALA A 142 8.85 6.22 -8.09
N TRP A 143 9.75 6.80 -8.87
CA TRP A 143 10.22 8.18 -8.73
C TRP A 143 9.95 8.99 -9.99
N GLY A 144 9.46 10.22 -9.80
CA GLY A 144 9.25 11.19 -10.86
C GLY A 144 9.82 12.57 -10.52
N PHE A 145 10.14 13.36 -11.55
CA PHE A 145 10.71 14.71 -11.42
C PHE A 145 12.04 14.79 -10.65
N THR A 146 12.85 13.75 -10.76
CA THR A 146 14.20 13.63 -10.22
C THR A 146 15.23 13.83 -11.34
N GLY A 147 16.52 13.61 -11.04
CA GLY A 147 17.55 13.54 -12.08
C GLY A 147 17.59 12.21 -12.83
N ALA A 148 16.86 11.20 -12.35
CA ALA A 148 16.82 9.85 -12.90
C ALA A 148 15.45 9.23 -12.55
N ASP A 149 14.42 9.58 -13.32
CA ASP A 149 13.08 9.02 -13.12
C ASP A 149 13.09 7.52 -13.44
N GLY A 150 12.30 6.75 -12.70
CA GLY A 150 12.32 5.29 -12.81
C GLY A 150 11.71 4.57 -11.63
N VAL A 151 11.73 3.24 -11.71
CA VAL A 151 11.31 2.33 -10.64
C VAL A 151 12.55 1.78 -9.97
N TYR A 152 12.69 2.03 -8.68
CA TYR A 152 13.86 1.67 -7.88
C TYR A 152 13.53 0.54 -6.90
N ALA A 153 14.43 -0.42 -6.78
CA ALA A 153 14.40 -1.45 -5.74
C ALA A 153 15.41 -1.13 -4.64
N TYR A 154 15.01 -1.35 -3.39
CA TYR A 154 15.83 -1.13 -2.21
C TYR A 154 15.70 -2.29 -1.23
N THR A 155 16.78 -2.54 -0.49
CA THR A 155 16.77 -3.34 0.74
C THR A 155 17.11 -2.43 1.94
N TRP A 156 16.53 -2.72 3.10
CA TRP A 156 16.69 -1.99 4.35
C TRP A 156 17.10 -2.96 5.46
N ASP A 157 18.16 -2.63 6.21
CA ASP A 157 18.68 -3.47 7.29
C ASP A 157 18.53 -2.84 8.70
N GLY A 158 17.67 -1.83 8.83
CA GLY A 158 17.49 -1.03 10.05
C GLY A 158 18.54 0.09 10.22
N ALA A 159 19.56 0.15 9.37
CA ALA A 159 20.61 1.18 9.42
C ALA A 159 20.97 1.78 8.05
N THR A 160 20.93 0.98 6.99
CA THR A 160 21.41 1.29 5.65
C THR A 160 20.35 0.94 4.62
N LEU A 161 19.91 1.95 3.87
CA LEU A 161 19.10 1.73 2.68
C LEU A 161 20.02 1.52 1.49
N THR A 162 19.99 0.32 0.93
CA THR A 162 20.82 -0.03 -0.24
C THR A 162 19.95 -0.10 -1.48
N THR A 163 20.29 0.68 -2.52
CA THR A 163 19.66 0.54 -3.84
C THR A 163 20.16 -0.72 -4.52
N LEU A 164 19.24 -1.59 -4.91
CA LEU A 164 19.54 -2.84 -5.62
C LEU A 164 19.60 -2.58 -7.12
N ASP A 165 18.58 -1.94 -7.69
CA ASP A 165 18.52 -1.58 -9.11
C ASP A 165 17.58 -0.38 -9.36
N CYS A 166 17.66 0.18 -10.58
CA CYS A 166 16.73 1.17 -11.11
C CYS A 166 16.37 0.87 -12.57
N TYR A 167 15.08 0.64 -12.81
CA TYR A 167 14.52 0.63 -14.15
C TYR A 167 14.17 2.05 -14.61
N ASN A 168 14.92 2.57 -15.57
CA ASN A 168 14.69 3.85 -16.24
C ASN A 168 14.48 3.69 -17.76
N GLY A 169 13.96 2.53 -18.17
CA GLY A 169 13.84 2.10 -19.56
C GLY A 169 12.56 2.54 -20.27
N VAL A 170 12.11 1.72 -21.23
CA VAL A 170 10.88 1.95 -22.01
C VAL A 170 9.67 2.01 -21.08
N GLY A 171 8.77 2.97 -21.29
CA GLY A 171 7.57 3.12 -20.46
C GLY A 171 7.75 4.00 -19.23
N VAL A 172 8.97 4.43 -18.91
CA VAL A 172 9.21 5.43 -17.86
C VAL A 172 8.92 6.82 -18.43
N ASP A 173 7.67 7.27 -18.29
CA ASP A 173 7.25 8.63 -18.63
C ASP A 173 6.83 9.39 -17.36
N PHE A 174 5.59 9.25 -16.94
CA PHE A 174 5.06 9.78 -15.68
C PHE A 174 4.47 8.62 -14.90
N LEU A 175 5.23 8.11 -13.94
CA LEU A 175 4.84 6.96 -13.13
C LEU A 175 3.80 7.39 -12.10
N TYR A 176 2.64 6.75 -12.07
CA TYR A 176 1.60 7.02 -11.09
C TYR A 176 1.76 6.17 -9.83
N ASP A 177 1.87 4.85 -10.00
CA ASP A 177 1.92 3.91 -8.89
C ASP A 177 2.57 2.59 -9.32
N VAL A 178 3.03 1.80 -8.35
CA VAL A 178 3.58 0.45 -8.53
C VAL A 178 2.86 -0.55 -7.63
N TYR A 179 2.63 -1.76 -8.16
CA TYR A 179 1.95 -2.84 -7.46
C TYR A 179 2.74 -4.13 -7.59
N ALA A 180 2.77 -4.94 -6.53
CA ALA A 180 3.34 -6.27 -6.60
C ALA A 180 2.23 -7.30 -6.87
N CYS A 181 2.35 -8.07 -7.95
CA CYS A 181 1.49 -9.23 -8.18
C CYS A 181 2.12 -10.22 -9.17
N ASP A 182 1.83 -11.51 -8.97
CA ASP A 182 1.96 -12.54 -10.02
C ASP A 182 0.83 -12.33 -11.03
N TYR A 183 1.10 -11.55 -12.09
CA TYR A 183 0.05 -11.12 -13.03
C TYR A 183 -0.21 -12.17 -14.13
N ASN A 184 0.71 -13.10 -14.31
CA ASN A 184 0.72 -14.09 -15.39
C ASN A 184 0.54 -15.54 -14.88
N ASP A 185 0.37 -15.73 -13.57
CA ASP A 185 0.26 -17.00 -12.86
C ASP A 185 1.50 -17.92 -13.07
N ASP A 186 2.71 -17.36 -13.22
CA ASP A 186 3.95 -18.13 -13.39
C ASP A 186 4.62 -18.53 -12.06
N GLY A 187 4.10 -18.01 -10.94
CA GLY A 187 4.59 -18.27 -9.59
C GLY A 187 5.64 -17.28 -9.10
N HIS A 188 6.04 -16.31 -9.92
CA HIS A 188 6.90 -15.19 -9.55
C HIS A 188 6.08 -13.91 -9.39
N VAL A 189 6.53 -12.99 -8.55
CA VAL A 189 5.84 -11.70 -8.34
C VAL A 189 6.52 -10.62 -9.17
N GLU A 190 5.76 -9.96 -10.04
CA GLU A 190 6.23 -8.82 -10.82
C GLU A 190 5.82 -7.48 -10.20
N VAL A 191 6.53 -6.43 -10.59
CA VAL A 191 6.13 -5.04 -10.38
C VAL A 191 5.29 -4.58 -11.55
N MET A 192 4.00 -4.39 -11.32
CA MET A 192 3.09 -3.72 -12.24
C MET A 192 3.18 -2.22 -12.06
N VAL A 193 3.46 -1.50 -13.13
CA VAL A 193 3.65 -0.05 -13.11
C VAL A 193 2.55 0.64 -13.90
N SER A 194 1.90 1.62 -13.30
CA SER A 194 0.97 2.51 -13.98
C SER A 194 1.65 3.79 -14.43
N ASN A 195 1.42 4.19 -15.68
CA ASN A 195 2.14 5.26 -16.36
C ASN A 195 1.18 6.21 -17.10
N ALA A 196 1.58 7.48 -17.25
CA ALA A 196 0.93 8.48 -18.09
C ALA A 196 1.74 8.71 -19.38
N PRO A 197 1.45 7.98 -20.48
CA PRO A 197 2.21 8.12 -21.72
C PRO A 197 2.07 9.52 -22.36
N ASN A 198 0.98 10.23 -22.07
CA ASN A 198 0.74 11.58 -22.60
C ASN A 198 1.71 12.65 -22.05
N MET A 199 2.52 12.34 -21.05
CA MET A 199 3.54 13.21 -20.49
C MET A 199 4.97 12.84 -20.92
N GLY A 200 5.15 11.79 -21.73
CA GLY A 200 6.45 11.37 -22.21
C GLY A 200 6.45 10.91 -23.66
N THR A 201 7.19 9.84 -23.95
CA THR A 201 7.49 9.37 -25.30
C THR A 201 6.96 7.98 -25.60
N SER A 202 6.51 7.23 -24.59
CA SER A 202 5.91 5.91 -24.79
C SER A 202 4.41 6.00 -25.10
N GLN A 203 3.82 4.87 -25.50
CA GLN A 203 2.38 4.70 -25.67
C GLN A 203 1.77 3.85 -24.55
N TRP A 204 2.56 3.45 -23.55
CA TRP A 204 2.20 2.41 -22.59
C TRP A 204 1.60 3.04 -21.34
N HIS A 205 0.37 2.67 -21.01
CA HIS A 205 -0.31 3.07 -19.78
C HIS A 205 0.03 2.16 -18.60
N VAL A 206 0.37 0.91 -18.90
CA VAL A 206 0.77 -0.08 -17.89
C VAL A 206 1.92 -0.91 -18.47
N TYR A 207 2.87 -1.30 -17.63
CA TYR A 207 3.89 -2.29 -17.97
C TYR A 207 4.27 -3.12 -16.74
N ALA A 208 4.82 -4.31 -16.99
CA ALA A 208 5.29 -5.23 -15.95
C ALA A 208 6.82 -5.29 -15.95
N LEU A 209 7.42 -5.27 -14.76
CA LEU A 209 8.82 -5.53 -14.53
C LEU A 209 8.98 -6.82 -13.73
N ARG A 210 9.79 -7.73 -14.25
CA ARG A 210 10.25 -8.93 -13.55
C ARG A 210 11.60 -8.66 -12.91
N TRP A 211 11.87 -9.30 -11.77
CA TRP A 211 13.22 -9.38 -11.24
C TRP A 211 13.98 -10.54 -11.87
N GLU A 212 15.14 -10.27 -12.46
CA GLU A 212 16.08 -11.28 -12.94
C GLU A 212 17.46 -10.97 -12.40
N VAL A 213 18.10 -11.92 -11.71
CA VAL A 213 19.52 -11.88 -11.29
C VAL A 213 20.03 -10.45 -11.00
N ASP A 214 19.59 -9.90 -9.86
CA ASP A 214 19.96 -8.59 -9.33
C ASP A 214 19.55 -7.35 -10.16
N HIS A 215 18.58 -7.45 -11.09
CA HIS A 215 18.05 -6.30 -11.82
C HIS A 215 16.62 -6.47 -12.34
N PHE A 216 15.98 -5.35 -12.68
CA PHE A 216 14.68 -5.33 -13.34
C PHE A 216 14.79 -5.61 -14.85
N VAL A 217 13.88 -6.43 -15.35
CA VAL A 217 13.66 -6.68 -16.77
C VAL A 217 12.20 -6.36 -17.11
N ALA A 218 11.98 -5.54 -18.13
CA ALA A 218 10.62 -5.30 -18.60
C ALA A 218 10.07 -6.52 -19.33
N GLU A 219 8.93 -7.00 -18.89
CA GLU A 219 8.34 -8.26 -19.36
C GLU A 219 7.18 -8.01 -20.35
N ALA A 220 6.30 -7.06 -20.04
CA ALA A 220 5.09 -6.80 -20.83
C ALA A 220 4.66 -5.33 -20.80
N PHE A 221 3.93 -4.90 -21.83
CA PHE A 221 3.48 -3.53 -22.01
C PHE A 221 2.04 -3.47 -22.55
N TRP A 222 1.24 -2.53 -22.05
CA TRP A 222 -0.15 -2.32 -22.45
C TRP A 222 -0.43 -0.84 -22.70
N ALA A 223 -1.09 -0.56 -23.82
CA ALA A 223 -1.45 0.77 -24.30
C ALA A 223 -2.94 1.07 -24.15
#